data_AF-A0A2R4MHA4-F1
#
_entry.id   AF-A0A2R4MHA4-F1
#
_cell.length_a   1.000
_cell.length_b   1.000
_cell.length_c   1.000
_cell.angle_alpha   90.00
_cell.angle_beta   90.00
_cell.angle_gamma   90.00
#
_symmetry.space_group_name_H-M   'P 1'
#
loop_
_entity.id
_entity.type
_entity.pdbx_description
1 polymer ?
#
loop_
_entity_poly.entity_id
_entity_poly.type
_entity_poly.pdbx_seq_one_letter_code
_entity_poly.pdbx_strand_id
1 'polypeptide(L)'
;MSVKGMSDHLGLPRSSFYNAFGSREALLKNLIIYYELQSPQMALVMAYPPIDVKLLFTMLLQEMCAQYVHDRERKGCLLTNLSVELRENEPALRALLQQINQDRITRLAEICRWGVNAKDLPRATDCARLGRQLFALIEQLNLLARSLPEIEGLEELATRQLAQLGLLADGPAPAQ
;
A
#
# COMPACT_ATOMS: atom_id res chain seq x y z
N MET A 1 -7.46 -18.24 6.08
CA MET A 1 -7.26 -19.16 7.23
C MET A 1 -8.51 -19.26 8.10
N SER A 2 -8.86 -20.44 8.65
CA SER A 2 -10.00 -20.65 9.56
C SER A 2 -9.66 -20.30 11.02
N VAL A 3 -10.65 -20.13 11.90
CA VAL A 3 -10.41 -19.91 13.36
C VAL A 3 -9.53 -20.99 13.95
N LYS A 4 -9.75 -22.26 13.60
CA LYS A 4 -8.90 -23.37 14.05
C LYS A 4 -7.44 -23.16 13.64
N GLY A 5 -7.20 -22.87 12.35
CA GLY A 5 -5.84 -22.63 11.86
C GLY A 5 -5.15 -21.44 12.54
N MET A 6 -5.90 -20.36 12.82
CA MET A 6 -5.36 -19.23 13.60
C MET A 6 -5.04 -19.60 15.04
N SER A 7 -5.96 -20.29 15.73
CA SER A 7 -5.74 -20.75 17.10
C SER A 7 -4.50 -21.65 17.20
N ASP A 8 -4.37 -22.60 16.28
CA ASP A 8 -3.24 -23.53 16.23
C ASP A 8 -1.92 -22.77 15.99
N HIS A 9 -1.90 -21.80 15.07
CA HIS A 9 -0.70 -21.00 14.78
C HIS A 9 -0.32 -20.04 15.92
N LEU A 10 -1.31 -19.52 16.66
CA LEU A 10 -1.09 -18.65 17.82
C LEU A 10 -0.78 -19.42 19.10
N GLY A 11 -0.90 -20.75 19.11
CA GLY A 11 -0.75 -21.57 20.31
C GLY A 11 -1.84 -21.33 21.36
N LEU A 12 -3.05 -20.93 20.92
CA LEU A 12 -4.16 -20.56 21.81
C LEU A 12 -5.29 -21.59 21.74
N PRO A 13 -5.93 -21.95 22.88
CA PRO A 13 -7.22 -22.61 22.86
C PRO A 13 -8.26 -21.78 22.11
N ARG A 14 -9.22 -22.44 21.45
CA ARG A 14 -10.28 -21.75 20.69
C ARG A 14 -11.12 -20.81 21.58
N SER A 15 -11.38 -21.20 22.83
CA SER A 15 -12.06 -20.35 23.81
C SER A 15 -11.29 -19.05 24.07
N SER A 16 -9.96 -19.13 24.26
CA SER A 16 -9.10 -17.96 24.43
C SER A 16 -9.06 -17.08 23.19
N PHE A 17 -9.08 -17.66 21.99
CA PHE A 17 -9.18 -16.90 20.74
C PHE A 17 -10.46 -16.05 20.69
N TYR A 18 -11.62 -16.65 20.97
CA TYR A 18 -12.89 -15.93 20.98
C TYR A 18 -12.95 -14.88 22.10
N ASN A 19 -12.39 -15.17 23.27
CA ASN A 19 -12.33 -14.19 24.37
C ASN A 19 -11.44 -12.99 24.03
N ALA A 20 -10.31 -13.20 23.35
CA ALA A 20 -9.38 -12.13 23.01
C ALA A 20 -9.83 -11.28 21.82
N PHE A 21 -10.35 -11.93 20.77
CA PHE A 21 -10.59 -11.27 19.49
C PHE A 21 -12.06 -11.17 19.09
N GLY A 22 -12.96 -11.86 19.80
CA GLY A 22 -14.40 -11.92 19.51
C GLY A 22 -14.74 -12.77 18.28
N SER A 23 -14.13 -12.49 17.13
CA SER A 23 -14.32 -13.27 15.90
C SER A 23 -13.10 -13.18 14.98
N ARG A 24 -13.04 -14.09 14.00
CA ARG A 24 -12.05 -13.99 12.90
C ARG A 24 -12.14 -12.64 12.19
N GLU A 25 -13.35 -12.17 11.95
CA GLU A 25 -13.57 -10.91 11.24
C GLU A 25 -13.06 -9.72 12.06
N ALA A 26 -13.35 -9.69 13.36
CA ALA A 26 -12.85 -8.64 14.26
C ALA A 26 -11.32 -8.65 14.35
N LEU A 27 -10.70 -9.84 14.43
CA LEU A 27 -9.24 -9.96 14.35
C LEU A 27 -8.69 -9.40 13.03
N LEU A 28 -9.25 -9.79 11.88
CA LEU A 28 -8.78 -9.32 10.58
C LEU A 28 -8.92 -7.80 10.42
N LYS A 29 -10.00 -7.20 10.93
CA LYS A 29 -10.17 -5.74 10.93
C LYS A 29 -9.05 -5.05 11.72
N ASN A 30 -8.74 -5.55 12.92
CA ASN A 30 -7.66 -5.01 13.75
C ASN A 30 -6.28 -5.21 13.09
N LEU A 31 -6.05 -6.38 12.47
CA LEU A 31 -4.82 -6.67 11.75
C LEU A 31 -4.61 -5.76 10.56
N ILE A 32 -5.67 -5.47 9.79
CA ILE A 32 -5.59 -4.52 8.67
C ILE A 32 -5.16 -3.14 9.17
N ILE A 33 -5.78 -2.63 10.23
CA ILE A 33 -5.42 -1.32 10.79
C ILE A 33 -3.97 -1.33 11.28
N TYR A 34 -3.56 -2.34 12.05
CA TYR A 34 -2.20 -2.47 12.54
C TYR A 34 -1.17 -2.56 11.40
N TYR A 35 -1.49 -3.31 10.34
CA TYR A 35 -0.65 -3.45 9.17
C TYR A 35 -0.48 -2.13 8.42
N GLU A 36 -1.58 -1.37 8.21
CA GLU A 36 -1.50 -0.04 7.60
C GLU A 36 -0.57 0.90 8.37
N LEU A 37 -0.55 0.82 9.71
CA LEU A 37 0.31 1.63 10.56
C LEU A 37 1.81 1.36 10.37
N GLN A 38 2.16 0.18 9.89
CA GLN A 38 3.55 -0.25 9.69
C GLN A 38 4.01 -0.20 8.23
N SER A 39 3.07 0.05 7.31
CA SER A 39 3.36 0.07 5.88
C SER A 39 4.11 1.34 5.46
N PRO A 40 5.02 1.28 4.45
CA PRO A 40 5.58 2.46 3.79
C PRO A 40 4.51 3.48 3.36
N GLN A 41 3.32 2.99 2.99
CA GLN A 41 2.22 3.85 2.56
C GLN A 41 1.70 4.78 3.66
N MET A 42 2.06 4.54 4.93
CA MET A 42 1.80 5.49 6.03
C MET A 42 2.40 6.88 5.75
N ALA A 43 3.49 6.97 4.98
CA ALA A 43 4.07 8.25 4.54
C ALA A 43 3.03 9.12 3.78
N LEU A 44 2.13 8.51 3.01
CA LEU A 44 1.08 9.23 2.29
C LEU A 44 0.01 9.79 3.24
N VAL A 45 -0.31 9.05 4.30
CA VAL A 45 -1.26 9.48 5.34
C VAL A 45 -0.66 10.63 6.15
N MET A 46 0.61 10.53 6.52
CA MET A 46 1.32 11.53 7.31
C MET A 46 1.73 12.77 6.53
N ALA A 47 1.75 12.72 5.19
CA ALA A 47 2.12 13.86 4.37
C ALA A 47 1.20 15.07 4.59
N TYR A 48 1.75 16.28 4.57
CA TYR A 48 0.99 17.52 4.56
C TYR A 48 1.78 18.60 3.82
N PRO A 49 1.13 19.58 3.17
CA PRO A 49 1.83 20.67 2.49
C PRO A 49 2.44 21.65 3.51
N PRO A 50 3.56 22.33 3.18
CA PRO A 50 4.31 22.23 1.93
C PRO A 50 5.14 20.93 1.86
N ILE A 51 5.13 20.28 0.70
CA ILE A 51 5.89 19.04 0.45
C ILE A 51 6.28 18.96 -1.02
N ASP A 52 7.48 18.45 -1.29
CA ASP A 52 7.87 18.05 -2.65
C ASP A 52 7.17 16.74 -2.99
N VAL A 53 6.16 16.83 -3.85
CA VAL A 53 5.31 15.69 -4.22
C VAL A 53 6.08 14.64 -5.02
N LYS A 54 7.02 15.06 -5.87
CA LYS A 54 7.82 14.13 -6.68
C LYS A 54 8.78 13.35 -5.78
N LEU A 55 9.43 14.04 -4.84
CA LEU A 55 10.30 13.40 -3.86
C LEU A 55 9.53 12.43 -2.97
N LEU A 56 8.33 12.81 -2.48
CA LEU A 56 7.48 11.93 -1.68
C LEU A 56 7.19 10.61 -2.40
N PHE A 57 6.74 10.66 -3.65
CA PHE A 57 6.43 9.44 -4.41
C PHE A 57 7.67 8.64 -4.76
N THR A 58 8.79 9.32 -5.07
CA THR A 58 10.07 8.66 -5.36
C THR A 58 10.54 7.86 -4.14
N MET A 59 10.60 8.50 -2.96
CA MET A 59 11.01 7.86 -1.72
C MET A 59 10.06 6.73 -1.30
N LEU A 60 8.74 6.92 -1.47
CA LEU A 60 7.76 5.87 -1.17
C LEU A 60 8.02 4.61 -1.99
N LEU A 61 8.21 4.73 -3.31
CA LEU A 61 8.42 3.57 -4.17
C LEU A 61 9.77 2.90 -3.90
N GLN A 62 10.81 3.68 -3.58
CA GLN A 62 12.11 3.15 -3.18
C GLN A 62 12.01 2.35 -1.87
N GLU A 63 11.35 2.90 -0.85
CA GLU A 63 11.13 2.22 0.42
C GLU A 63 10.32 0.92 0.24
N MET A 64 9.26 0.95 -0.58
CA MET A 64 8.50 -0.25 -0.92
C MET A 64 9.40 -1.32 -1.57
N CYS A 65 10.21 -0.94 -2.57
CA CYS A 65 11.11 -1.88 -3.24
C CYS A 65 12.16 -2.45 -2.28
N ALA A 66 12.77 -1.61 -1.45
CA ALA A 66 13.74 -2.03 -0.43
C ALA A 66 13.12 -3.06 0.54
N GLN A 67 11.89 -2.82 1.00
CA GLN A 67 11.19 -3.78 1.85
C GLN A 67 10.96 -5.13 1.15
N TYR A 68 10.62 -5.15 -0.13
CA TYR A 68 10.42 -6.40 -0.87
C TYR A 68 11.71 -7.16 -1.14
N VAL A 69 12.83 -6.47 -1.33
CA VAL A 69 14.16 -7.10 -1.43
C VAL A 69 14.51 -7.80 -0.12
N HIS A 70 14.11 -7.23 1.03
CA HIS A 70 14.35 -7.81 2.35
C HIS A 70 13.29 -8.83 2.80
N ASP A 71 12.15 -8.94 2.10
CA ASP A 71 11.10 -9.93 2.35
C ASP A 71 11.49 -11.32 1.81
N ARG A 72 12.30 -12.04 2.61
CA ARG A 72 12.77 -13.41 2.29
C ARG A 72 11.65 -14.41 2.07
N GLU A 73 10.49 -14.20 2.69
CA GLU A 73 9.33 -15.09 2.59
C GLU A 73 8.41 -14.74 1.42
N ARG A 74 8.67 -13.63 0.70
CA ARG A 74 7.91 -13.19 -0.48
C ARG A 74 6.41 -13.09 -0.20
N LYS A 75 6.05 -12.59 0.99
CA LYS A 75 4.66 -12.43 1.45
C LYS A 75 3.95 -11.28 0.74
N GLY A 76 4.69 -10.22 0.37
CA GLY A 76 4.14 -9.04 -0.28
C GLY A 76 3.15 -8.29 0.62
N CYS A 77 2.14 -7.63 0.03
CA CYS A 77 1.20 -6.81 0.77
C CYS A 77 -0.02 -7.59 1.30
N LEU A 78 -0.29 -7.49 2.61
CA LEU A 78 -1.45 -8.13 3.24
C LEU A 78 -2.78 -7.70 2.60
N LEU A 79 -2.98 -6.40 2.38
CA LEU A 79 -4.25 -5.90 1.83
C LEU A 79 -4.46 -6.36 0.38
N THR A 80 -3.42 -6.31 -0.45
CA THR A 80 -3.47 -6.83 -1.83
C THR A 80 -3.82 -8.32 -1.84
N ASN A 81 -3.21 -9.12 -0.96
CA ASN A 81 -3.52 -10.54 -0.82
C ASN A 81 -4.97 -10.77 -0.39
N LEU A 82 -5.45 -10.02 0.60
CA LEU A 82 -6.85 -10.11 1.04
C LEU A 82 -7.82 -9.72 -0.07
N SER A 83 -7.51 -8.71 -0.88
CA SER A 83 -8.35 -8.33 -2.03
C SER A 83 -8.51 -9.46 -3.06
N VAL A 84 -7.50 -10.34 -3.20
CA VAL A 84 -7.53 -11.49 -4.11
C VAL A 84 -8.19 -12.73 -3.48
N GLU A 85 -7.97 -12.97 -2.18
CA GLU A 85 -8.40 -14.20 -1.50
C GLU A 85 -9.82 -14.15 -0.91
N LEU A 86 -10.44 -12.97 -0.86
CA LEU A 86 -11.76 -12.80 -0.25
C LEU A 86 -12.84 -13.62 -0.94
N ARG A 87 -13.56 -14.41 -0.15
CA ARG A 87 -14.66 -15.27 -0.62
C ARG A 87 -15.97 -14.50 -0.65
N GLU A 88 -16.91 -14.88 -1.51
CA GLU A 88 -18.23 -14.25 -1.65
C GLU A 88 -19.03 -14.15 -0.34
N ASN A 89 -18.78 -15.02 0.63
CA ASN A 89 -19.46 -15.00 1.92
C ASN A 89 -18.86 -14.04 2.98
N GLU A 90 -17.92 -13.17 2.60
CA GLU A 90 -17.30 -12.17 3.51
C GLU A 90 -17.64 -10.70 3.13
N PRO A 91 -18.94 -10.28 3.08
CA PRO A 91 -19.34 -8.97 2.56
C PRO A 91 -18.82 -7.78 3.36
N ALA A 92 -18.78 -7.89 4.69
CA ALA A 92 -18.30 -6.80 5.56
C ALA A 92 -16.81 -6.53 5.37
N LEU A 93 -16.00 -7.58 5.16
CA LEU A 93 -14.56 -7.45 4.91
C LEU A 93 -14.28 -6.90 3.51
N ARG A 94 -15.06 -7.31 2.50
CA ARG A 94 -15.01 -6.71 1.16
C ARG A 94 -15.32 -5.22 1.19
N ALA A 95 -16.40 -4.83 1.87
CA ALA A 95 -16.78 -3.42 2.00
C ALA A 95 -15.67 -2.60 2.68
N LEU A 96 -15.02 -3.14 3.72
CA LEU A 96 -13.89 -2.48 4.37
C LEU A 96 -12.71 -2.28 3.41
N LEU A 97 -12.29 -3.31 2.67
CA LEU A 97 -11.17 -3.15 1.71
C LEU A 97 -11.51 -2.18 0.58
N GLN A 98 -12.75 -2.21 0.07
CA GLN A 98 -13.20 -1.25 -0.93
C GLN A 98 -13.11 0.19 -0.41
N GLN A 99 -13.54 0.42 0.84
CA GLN A 99 -13.43 1.73 1.48
C GLN A 99 -11.96 2.16 1.61
N ILE A 100 -11.09 1.29 2.12
CA ILE A 100 -9.65 1.60 2.26
C ILE A 100 -9.02 1.95 0.92
N ASN A 101 -9.31 1.18 -0.14
CA ASN A 101 -8.79 1.46 -1.47
C ASN A 101 -9.32 2.78 -2.03
N GLN A 102 -10.59 3.09 -1.80
CA GLN A 102 -11.17 4.38 -2.20
C GLN A 102 -10.53 5.55 -1.45
N ASP A 103 -10.23 5.39 -0.17
CA ASP A 103 -9.55 6.40 0.65
C ASP A 103 -8.11 6.62 0.17
N ARG A 104 -7.38 5.54 -0.14
CA ARG A 104 -6.03 5.60 -0.75
C ARG A 104 -6.03 6.34 -2.07
N ILE A 105 -6.97 6.02 -2.98
CA ILE A 105 -7.09 6.72 -4.28
C ILE A 105 -7.38 8.21 -4.06
N THR A 106 -8.29 8.52 -3.15
CA THR A 106 -8.67 9.91 -2.82
C THR A 106 -7.48 10.69 -2.27
N ARG A 107 -6.69 10.06 -1.39
CA ARG A 107 -5.49 10.63 -0.79
C ARG A 107 -4.39 10.87 -1.82
N LEU A 108 -4.14 9.93 -2.73
CA LEU A 108 -3.18 10.10 -3.82
C LEU A 108 -3.58 11.28 -4.73
N ALA A 109 -4.87 11.39 -5.07
CA ALA A 109 -5.37 12.52 -5.85
C ALA A 109 -5.23 13.85 -5.09
N GLU A 110 -5.35 13.85 -3.77
CA GLU A 110 -5.12 15.03 -2.91
C GLU A 110 -3.67 15.49 -2.96
N ILE A 111 -2.73 14.58 -2.78
CA ILE A 111 -1.30 14.87 -2.85
C ILE A 111 -0.93 15.42 -4.24
N CYS A 112 -1.50 14.87 -5.32
CA CYS A 112 -1.32 15.41 -6.66
C CYS A 112 -1.82 16.86 -6.78
N ARG A 113 -2.95 17.21 -6.13
CA ARG A 113 -3.44 18.60 -6.11
C ARG A 113 -2.48 19.53 -5.38
N TRP A 114 -1.79 19.08 -4.34
CA TRP A 114 -0.74 19.87 -3.69
C TRP A 114 0.40 20.19 -4.65
N GLY A 115 0.84 19.21 -5.46
CA GLY A 115 1.87 19.43 -6.47
C GLY A 115 1.44 20.42 -7.56
N VAL A 116 0.17 20.40 -7.98
CA VAL A 116 -0.38 21.42 -8.89
C VAL A 116 -0.36 22.81 -8.26
N ASN A 117 -0.76 22.93 -7.00
CA ASN A 117 -0.78 24.21 -6.27
C ASN A 117 0.63 24.77 -6.03
N ALA A 118 1.60 23.89 -5.77
CA ALA A 118 3.01 24.22 -5.62
C ALA A 118 3.72 24.50 -6.96
N LYS A 119 3.08 24.20 -8.09
CA LYS A 119 3.62 24.26 -9.46
C LYS A 119 4.68 23.19 -9.77
N ASP A 120 4.77 22.15 -8.95
CA ASP A 120 5.58 20.95 -9.20
C ASP A 120 4.97 20.08 -10.32
N LEU A 121 3.64 20.18 -10.50
CA LEU A 121 2.88 19.50 -11.54
C LEU A 121 2.18 20.51 -12.47
N PRO A 122 1.99 20.18 -13.76
CA PRO A 122 1.29 21.04 -14.69
C PRO A 122 -0.12 21.40 -14.19
N ARG A 123 -0.55 22.65 -14.42
CA ARG A 123 -1.90 23.13 -14.04
C ARG A 123 -3.04 22.30 -14.63
N ALA A 124 -2.82 21.69 -15.79
CA ALA A 124 -3.80 20.84 -16.49
C ALA A 124 -3.82 19.39 -16.01
N THR A 125 -3.09 19.04 -14.95
CA THR A 125 -3.02 17.66 -14.44
C THR A 125 -4.38 17.21 -13.90
N ASP A 126 -4.94 16.16 -14.50
CA ASP A 126 -6.08 15.44 -13.95
C ASP A 126 -5.62 14.62 -12.73
N CYS A 127 -5.69 15.24 -11.56
CA CYS A 127 -5.25 14.66 -10.29
C CYS A 127 -6.08 13.42 -9.90
N ALA A 128 -7.35 13.34 -10.31
CA ALA A 128 -8.18 12.18 -10.02
C ALA A 128 -7.74 10.96 -10.85
N ARG A 129 -7.42 11.17 -12.13
CA ARG A 129 -6.86 10.13 -12.99
C ARG A 129 -5.46 9.72 -12.50
N LEU A 130 -4.61 10.68 -12.18
CA LEU A 130 -3.25 10.41 -11.72
C LEU A 130 -3.25 9.63 -10.39
N GLY A 131 -4.15 9.96 -9.45
CA GLY A 131 -4.31 9.21 -8.21
C GLY A 131 -4.70 7.74 -8.43
N ARG A 132 -5.57 7.45 -9.41
CA ARG A 132 -5.90 6.05 -9.79
C ARG A 132 -4.72 5.34 -10.43
N GLN A 133 -3.93 6.02 -11.26
CA GLN A 133 -2.74 5.45 -11.89
C GLN A 133 -1.66 5.11 -10.84
N LEU A 134 -1.43 6.00 -9.87
CA LEU A 134 -0.54 5.75 -8.75
C LEU A 134 -1.00 4.58 -7.89
N PHE A 135 -2.30 4.50 -7.58
CA PHE A 135 -2.85 3.37 -6.84
C PHE A 135 -2.61 2.05 -7.59
N ALA A 136 -2.89 2.03 -8.91
CA ALA A 136 -2.63 0.86 -9.74
C ALA A 136 -1.15 0.45 -9.77
N LEU A 137 -0.23 1.42 -9.81
CA LEU A 137 1.21 1.17 -9.73
C LEU A 137 1.58 0.55 -8.38
N ILE A 138 1.10 1.11 -7.26
CA ILE A 138 1.36 0.58 -5.91
C ILE A 138 0.86 -0.87 -5.79
N GLU A 139 -0.37 -1.15 -6.23
CA GLU A 139 -0.92 -2.50 -6.18
C GLU A 139 -0.20 -3.48 -7.12
N GLN A 140 0.30 -2.99 -8.28
CA GLN A 140 1.14 -3.78 -9.17
C GLN A 140 2.45 -4.17 -8.48
N LEU A 141 3.15 -3.23 -7.83
CA LEU A 141 4.40 -3.51 -7.12
C LEU A 141 4.17 -4.50 -5.96
N ASN A 142 3.10 -4.28 -5.18
CA ASN A 142 2.68 -5.19 -4.10
C ASN A 142 2.52 -6.63 -4.59
N LEU A 143 1.94 -6.81 -5.79
CA LEU A 143 1.71 -8.13 -6.39
C LEU A 143 2.99 -8.74 -6.97
N LEU A 144 3.76 -7.95 -7.74
CA LEU A 144 4.98 -8.39 -8.39
C LEU A 144 6.07 -8.79 -7.41
N ALA A 145 6.11 -8.19 -6.22
CA ALA A 145 7.03 -8.54 -5.15
C ALA A 145 7.02 -10.03 -4.76
N ARG A 146 5.89 -10.72 -4.99
CA ARG A 146 5.69 -12.13 -4.66
C ARG A 146 6.11 -13.09 -5.76
N SER A 147 6.12 -12.65 -7.01
CA SER A 147 6.16 -13.53 -8.19
C SER A 147 7.31 -13.25 -9.13
N LEU A 148 7.99 -12.11 -9.00
CA LEU A 148 9.16 -11.81 -9.82
C LEU A 148 10.36 -12.68 -9.41
N PRO A 149 11.02 -13.33 -10.37
CA PRO A 149 12.24 -14.09 -10.11
C PRO A 149 13.42 -13.20 -9.71
N GLU A 150 13.49 -11.99 -10.28
CA GLU A 150 14.52 -10.97 -10.00
C GLU A 150 13.83 -9.75 -9.38
N ILE A 151 13.94 -9.60 -8.07
CA ILE A 151 13.30 -8.50 -7.34
C ILE A 151 14.10 -7.22 -7.41
N GLU A 152 15.39 -7.35 -7.72
CA GLU A 152 16.35 -6.29 -7.92
C GLU A 152 15.92 -5.38 -9.10
N GLY A 153 15.22 -5.93 -10.11
CA GLY A 153 14.66 -5.16 -11.22
C GLY A 153 13.38 -4.37 -10.89
N LEU A 154 12.77 -4.60 -9.72
CA LEU A 154 11.50 -3.97 -9.35
C LEU A 154 11.64 -2.45 -9.15
N GLU A 155 12.76 -2.01 -8.58
CA GLU A 155 13.03 -0.58 -8.36
C GLU A 155 13.18 0.16 -9.70
N GLU A 156 13.89 -0.44 -10.66
CA GLU A 156 14.05 0.15 -12.00
C GLU A 156 12.70 0.24 -12.73
N LEU A 157 11.86 -0.79 -12.61
CA LEU A 157 10.50 -0.79 -13.15
C LEU A 157 9.62 0.28 -12.50
N ALA A 158 9.65 0.40 -11.17
CA ALA A 158 8.90 1.40 -10.42
C ALA A 158 9.33 2.82 -10.81
N THR A 159 10.63 3.06 -10.89
CA THR A 159 11.24 4.35 -11.27
C THR A 159 10.80 4.77 -12.67
N ARG A 160 10.87 3.87 -13.65
CA ARG A 160 10.44 4.15 -15.03
C ARG A 160 8.95 4.49 -15.13
N GLN A 161 8.10 3.75 -14.42
CA GLN A 161 6.66 4.03 -14.41
C GLN A 161 6.35 5.36 -13.72
N LEU A 162 7.03 5.68 -12.62
CA LEU A 162 6.87 6.98 -11.95
C LEU A 162 7.31 8.15 -12.84
N ALA A 163 8.40 7.97 -13.61
CA ALA A 163 8.85 8.95 -14.59
C ALA A 163 7.82 9.16 -15.72
N GLN A 164 7.21 8.08 -16.24
CA GLN A 164 6.14 8.17 -17.25
C GLN A 164 4.90 8.92 -16.74
N LEU A 165 4.64 8.88 -15.43
CA LEU A 165 3.58 9.65 -14.79
C LEU A 165 3.98 11.11 -14.51
N GLY A 166 5.22 11.52 -14.79
CA GLY A 166 5.74 12.86 -14.52
C GLY A 166 5.98 13.14 -13.04
N LEU A 167 6.15 12.10 -12.22
CA LEU A 167 6.23 12.18 -10.76
C LEU A 167 7.59 11.78 -10.19
N LEU A 168 8.56 11.43 -11.03
CA LEU A 168 9.93 11.15 -10.58
C LEU A 168 10.63 12.46 -10.19
N ALA A 169 11.30 12.46 -9.04
CA ALA A 169 12.08 13.60 -8.57
C ALA A 169 13.26 13.90 -9.51
N ASP A 170 13.54 15.18 -9.72
CA ASP A 170 14.64 15.65 -10.56
C ASP A 170 15.96 15.63 -9.75
N GLY A 171 16.53 14.44 -9.51
CA GLY A 171 17.82 14.26 -8.82
C GLY A 171 17.83 13.18 -7.74
N PRO A 172 19.02 12.72 -7.28
CA PRO A 172 19.10 11.74 -6.19
C PRO A 172 18.47 12.32 -4.93
N ALA A 173 17.73 11.49 -4.18
CA ALA A 173 17.19 11.87 -2.88
C ALA A 173 18.31 12.44 -1.99
N PRO A 174 18.05 13.50 -1.20
CA PRO A 174 19.04 13.98 -0.25
C PRO A 174 19.44 12.83 0.67
N ALA A 175 20.75 12.59 0.78
CA ALA A 175 21.30 11.61 1.71
C ALA A 175 20.82 11.98 3.13
N GLN A 176 20.20 11.02 3.81
CA GLN A 176 19.87 11.12 5.24
C GLN A 176 21.13 11.10 6.09
#